data_AF-A0A388RTU1-F1
#
_entry.id   AF-A0A388RTU1-F1
#
_cell.length_a   1.000
_cell.length_b   1.000
_cell.length_c   1.000
_cell.angle_alpha   90.00
_cell.angle_beta   90.00
_cell.angle_gamma   90.00
#
_symmetry.space_group_name_H-M   'P 1'
#
loop_
_entity.id
_entity.type
_entity.pdbx_description
1 polymer ?
#
loop_
_entity_poly.entity_id
_entity_poly.type
_entity_poly.pdbx_seq_one_letter_code
_entity_poly.pdbx_strand_id
1 'polypeptide(L)'
;MNMADMGAAFAYLQHWRVAFGNPPGRNLRDGEREAVRILSNCNAVDLAAFDEFLATQGLTLIERNGMEFGIPSKSGVSNSIWVLTRKRGTSLPAYVDSRWYVERMRDRRGGDSDEKRHETVFWVTRLWLTLQWFFYQKIDRHPSEVSRYREAMVSKRLFVDILKGGIEEMGNTGRPEGEAGIVFDYFWKEANKINIWATRFLTVMEEAGMIEPTGNKEEWSQTVLAAVEMADVAANEVAYLLPPAQRPAALETAALLLGESVESVQARQAEQQVHGA
;
A
#
# COMPACT_ATOMS: atom_id res chain seq x y z
N MET A 1 17.87 12.64 19.84
CA MET A 1 17.18 13.40 18.78
C MET A 1 16.55 14.62 19.41
N ASN A 2 16.95 15.82 18.98
CA ASN A 2 16.33 17.05 19.49
C ASN A 2 15.05 17.39 18.68
N MET A 3 14.27 18.40 19.12
CA MET A 3 13.02 18.77 18.43
C MET A 3 13.22 19.26 17.00
N ALA A 4 14.35 19.92 16.69
CA ALA A 4 14.65 20.36 15.33
C ALA A 4 14.95 19.18 14.41
N ASP A 5 15.69 18.18 14.90
CA ASP A 5 15.97 16.92 14.20
C ASP A 5 14.67 16.15 13.93
N MET A 6 13.78 16.04 14.93
CA MET A 6 12.46 15.43 14.78
C MET A 6 11.63 16.14 13.70
N GLY A 7 11.60 17.47 13.73
CA GLY A 7 10.89 18.28 12.74
C GLY A 7 11.43 18.11 11.32
N ALA A 8 12.75 18.06 11.16
CA ALA A 8 13.39 17.88 9.86
C ALA A 8 13.15 16.48 9.28
N ALA A 9 13.32 15.42 10.09
CA ALA A 9 13.05 14.05 9.68
C ALA A 9 11.56 13.86 9.34
N PHE A 10 10.66 14.39 10.17
CA PHE A 10 9.22 14.35 9.93
C PHE A 10 8.82 15.08 8.66
N ALA A 11 9.30 16.30 8.42
CA ALA A 11 8.98 17.06 7.21
C ALA A 11 9.39 16.30 5.92
N TYR A 12 10.58 15.69 5.93
CA TYR A 12 11.02 14.86 4.80
C TYR A 12 10.11 13.63 4.61
N LEU A 13 9.85 12.89 5.68
CA LEU A 13 9.03 11.67 5.63
C LEU A 13 7.56 11.96 5.35
N GLN A 14 7.02 13.09 5.77
CA GLN A 14 5.64 13.48 5.47
C GLN A 14 5.45 13.68 3.96
N HIS A 15 6.47 14.20 3.27
CA HIS A 15 6.42 14.42 1.83
C HIS A 15 6.70 13.14 1.03
N TRP A 16 7.78 12.42 1.35
CA TRP A 16 8.25 11.29 0.54
C TRP A 16 7.84 9.92 1.07
N ARG A 17 7.47 9.82 2.36
CA ARG A 17 7.07 8.61 3.10
C ARG A 17 8.11 7.50 3.19
N VAL A 18 9.25 7.66 2.54
CA VAL A 18 10.37 6.74 2.58
C VAL A 18 11.69 7.51 2.51
N ALA A 19 12.66 7.10 3.32
CA ALA A 19 14.04 7.58 3.28
C ALA A 19 14.98 6.39 3.09
N PHE A 20 15.90 6.50 2.12
CA PHE A 20 16.91 5.47 1.86
C PHE A 20 18.29 6.00 2.22
N GLY A 21 19.06 5.25 3.00
CA GLY A 21 20.48 5.58 3.15
C GLY A 21 21.27 5.38 1.86
N ASN A 22 20.96 4.32 1.10
CA ASN A 22 21.56 4.04 -0.19
C ASN A 22 20.46 3.66 -1.21
N PRO A 23 19.79 4.65 -1.85
CA PRO A 23 18.68 4.35 -2.74
C PRO A 23 19.15 3.57 -3.99
N PRO A 24 18.40 2.55 -4.41
CA PRO A 24 18.69 1.81 -5.63
C PRO A 24 18.23 2.60 -6.86
N GLY A 25 19.05 2.68 -7.90
CA GLY A 25 18.64 3.21 -9.20
C GLY A 25 18.35 4.72 -9.27
N ARG A 26 18.55 5.46 -8.17
CA ARG A 26 18.41 6.92 -8.15
C ARG A 26 19.41 7.57 -7.20
N ASN A 27 19.61 8.87 -7.37
CA ASN A 27 20.33 9.68 -6.39
C ASN A 27 19.45 9.97 -5.16
N LEU A 28 20.10 10.39 -4.07
CA LEU A 28 19.42 10.92 -2.89
C LEU A 28 18.60 12.15 -3.28
N ARG A 29 17.36 12.21 -2.80
CA ARG A 29 16.48 13.38 -2.94
C ARG A 29 16.95 14.50 -2.02
N ASP A 30 16.52 15.72 -2.31
CA ASP A 30 16.80 16.86 -1.43
C ASP A 30 16.25 16.60 -0.02
N GLY A 31 17.06 16.89 1.00
CA GLY A 31 16.78 16.56 2.41
C GLY A 31 16.92 15.08 2.82
N GLU A 32 16.99 14.12 1.90
CA GLU A 32 17.02 12.68 2.24
C GLU A 32 18.24 12.30 3.06
N ARG A 33 19.41 12.81 2.66
CA ARG A 33 20.67 12.56 3.36
C ARG A 33 20.59 13.00 4.82
N GLU A 34 19.97 14.15 5.06
CA GLU A 34 19.87 14.71 6.40
C GLU A 34 18.87 13.93 7.25
N ALA A 35 17.70 13.58 6.70
CA ALA A 35 16.73 12.73 7.37
C ALA A 35 17.34 11.37 7.76
N VAL A 36 18.05 10.73 6.84
CA VAL A 36 18.77 9.47 7.10
C VAL A 36 19.84 9.64 8.17
N ARG A 37 20.65 10.71 8.09
CA ARG A 37 21.70 10.99 9.08
C ARG A 37 21.10 11.16 10.47
N ILE A 38 19.98 11.87 10.58
CA ILE A 38 19.26 12.05 11.84
C ILE A 38 18.78 10.68 12.35
N LEU A 39 18.06 9.92 11.54
CA LEU A 39 17.46 8.64 11.94
C LEU A 39 18.49 7.58 12.32
N SER A 40 19.58 7.45 11.53
CA SER A 40 20.65 6.48 11.78
C SER A 40 21.52 6.76 13.01
N ASN A 41 21.56 8.01 13.49
CA ASN A 41 22.33 8.38 14.68
C ASN A 41 21.49 8.36 15.96
N CYS A 42 20.20 8.04 15.87
CA CYS A 42 19.34 7.95 17.04
C CYS A 42 19.64 6.70 17.85
N ASN A 43 19.66 6.84 19.18
CA ASN A 43 19.62 5.69 20.07
C ASN A 43 18.16 5.21 20.26
N ALA A 44 17.96 4.12 21.02
CA ALA A 44 16.64 3.56 21.26
C ALA A 44 15.66 4.53 21.96
N VAL A 45 16.16 5.39 22.86
CA VAL A 45 15.33 6.38 23.57
C VAL A 45 14.84 7.47 22.60
N ASP A 46 15.73 7.91 21.72
CA ASP A 46 15.44 8.90 20.70
C ASP A 46 14.40 8.39 19.68
N LEU A 47 14.56 7.15 19.23
CA LEU A 47 13.61 6.51 18.32
C LEU A 47 12.24 6.32 18.98
N ALA A 48 12.21 5.89 20.25
CA ALA A 48 10.96 5.75 20.99
C ALA A 48 10.21 7.08 21.15
N ALA A 49 10.93 8.17 21.45
CA ALA A 49 10.33 9.50 21.52
C ALA A 49 9.81 9.97 20.15
N PHE A 50 10.53 9.67 19.07
CA PHE A 50 10.07 9.98 17.71
C PHE A 50 8.84 9.15 17.31
N ASP A 51 8.81 7.87 17.65
CA ASP A 51 7.65 7.00 17.43
C ASP A 51 6.42 7.46 18.22
N GLU A 52 6.59 7.94 19.46
CA GLU A 52 5.51 8.54 20.23
C GLU A 52 4.97 9.80 19.53
N PHE A 53 5.86 10.69 19.09
CA PHE A 53 5.50 11.86 18.30
C PHE A 53 4.72 11.49 17.04
N LEU A 54 5.17 10.50 16.26
CA LEU A 54 4.47 10.00 15.07
C LEU A 54 3.11 9.39 15.43
N ALA A 55 3.04 8.65 16.53
CA ALA A 55 1.82 8.01 17.00
C ALA A 55 0.72 9.02 17.37
N THR A 56 1.08 10.20 17.93
CA THR A 56 0.10 11.28 18.17
C THR A 56 -0.54 11.78 16.88
N GLN A 57 0.15 11.58 15.76
CA GLN A 57 -0.29 11.91 14.42
C GLN A 57 -0.80 10.68 13.65
N GLY A 58 -1.10 9.57 14.32
CA GLY A 58 -1.62 8.37 13.64
C GLY A 58 -0.66 7.78 12.60
N LEU A 59 0.65 7.95 12.80
CA LEU A 59 1.71 7.43 11.94
C LEU A 59 2.63 6.50 12.73
N THR A 60 3.40 5.68 12.02
CA THR A 60 4.43 4.80 12.60
C THR A 60 5.60 4.71 11.64
N LEU A 61 6.81 4.57 12.19
CA LEU A 61 8.02 4.39 11.41
C LEU A 61 8.42 2.91 11.40
N ILE A 62 8.68 2.38 10.22
CA ILE A 62 9.19 1.02 10.04
C ILE A 62 10.61 1.13 9.50
N GLU A 63 11.58 0.61 10.26
CA GLU A 63 12.94 0.41 9.78
C GLU A 63 13.08 -0.96 9.09
N ARG A 64 13.79 -0.96 7.96
CA ARG A 64 14.12 -2.14 7.16
C ARG A 64 15.58 -2.14 6.79
N ASN A 65 16.20 -3.31 6.74
CA ASN A 65 17.58 -3.43 6.29
C ASN A 65 17.62 -3.54 4.76
N GLY A 66 18.34 -2.64 4.09
CA GLY A 66 18.49 -2.65 2.64
C GLY A 66 19.05 -3.94 2.06
N MET A 67 19.81 -4.73 2.83
CA MET A 67 20.27 -6.06 2.40
C MET A 67 19.11 -7.00 2.09
N GLU A 68 18.00 -6.90 2.82
CA GLU A 68 16.77 -7.68 2.56
C GLU A 68 16.19 -7.38 1.17
N PHE A 69 16.50 -6.21 0.62
CA PHE A 69 16.02 -5.70 -0.67
C PHE A 69 17.10 -5.76 -1.77
N GLY A 70 18.18 -6.52 -1.53
CA GLY A 70 19.30 -6.63 -2.47
C GLY A 70 20.06 -5.30 -2.66
N ILE A 71 20.01 -4.39 -1.68
CA ILE A 71 20.78 -3.15 -1.69
C ILE A 71 22.11 -3.41 -0.97
N PRO A 72 23.25 -3.38 -1.67
CA PRO A 72 24.54 -3.66 -1.06
C PRO A 72 24.94 -2.53 -0.11
N SER A 73 25.51 -2.90 1.04
CA SER A 73 26.08 -1.95 1.99
C SER A 73 27.24 -1.18 1.36
N LYS A 74 27.30 0.14 1.61
CA LYS A 74 28.43 1.00 1.23
C LYS A 74 29.09 1.55 2.48
N SER A 75 30.42 1.56 2.50
CA SER A 75 31.19 2.12 3.63
C SER A 75 30.80 3.57 3.89
N GLY A 76 30.56 3.92 5.15
CA GLY A 76 30.19 5.27 5.57
C GLY A 76 28.76 5.72 5.23
N VAL A 77 27.91 4.82 4.73
CA VAL A 77 26.51 5.11 4.39
C VAL A 77 25.61 4.09 5.08
N SER A 78 24.55 4.56 5.74
CA SER A 78 23.55 3.64 6.33
C SER A 78 22.90 2.80 5.22
N ASN A 79 22.74 1.50 5.48
CA ASN A 79 21.98 0.62 4.60
C ASN A 79 20.51 0.48 5.03
N SER A 80 20.06 1.24 6.02
CA SER A 80 18.67 1.22 6.47
C SER A 80 17.75 1.96 5.49
N ILE A 81 16.50 1.49 5.46
CA ILE A 81 15.37 2.12 4.79
C ILE A 81 14.34 2.42 5.88
N TRP A 82 13.89 3.66 5.95
CA TRP A 82 12.85 4.07 6.88
C TRP A 82 11.57 4.37 6.10
N VAL A 83 10.47 3.73 6.50
CA VAL A 83 9.18 3.85 5.83
C VAL A 83 8.16 4.38 6.82
N LEU A 84 7.55 5.52 6.49
CA LEU A 84 6.50 6.14 7.29
C LEU A 84 5.13 5.62 6.85
N THR A 85 4.54 4.75 7.66
CA THR A 85 3.22 4.17 7.40
C THR A 85 2.17 4.74 8.33
N ARG A 86 0.90 4.50 8.00
CA ARG A 86 -0.20 4.86 8.89
C ARG A 86 -0.19 3.94 10.11
N LYS A 87 -0.39 4.50 11.29
CA LYS A 87 -0.65 3.71 12.50
C LYS A 87 -2.04 3.09 12.40
N ARG A 88 -2.12 1.78 12.65
CA ARG A 88 -3.38 1.06 12.66
C ARG A 88 -4.25 1.47 13.83
N GLY A 89 -5.57 1.36 13.67
CA GLY A 89 -6.55 1.66 14.73
C GLY A 89 -6.67 3.14 15.09
N THR A 90 -5.95 4.05 14.41
CA THR A 90 -6.07 5.49 14.62
C THR A 90 -6.78 6.16 13.46
N SER A 91 -7.53 7.22 13.75
CA SER A 91 -8.11 8.09 12.73
C SER A 91 -7.02 8.69 11.82
N LEU A 92 -7.39 9.01 10.58
CA LEU A 92 -6.51 9.78 9.69
C LEU A 92 -6.22 11.16 10.33
N PRO A 93 -4.99 11.68 10.21
CA PRO A 93 -4.70 13.04 10.65
C PRO A 93 -5.52 14.05 9.86
N ALA A 94 -5.94 15.13 10.53
CA ALA A 94 -6.80 16.14 9.92
C ALA A 94 -6.18 16.84 8.68
N TYR A 95 -4.86 16.84 8.59
CA TYR A 95 -4.12 17.42 7.46
C TYR A 95 -3.97 16.44 6.28
N VAL A 96 -4.42 15.18 6.40
CA VAL A 96 -4.42 14.21 5.30
C VAL A 96 -5.73 14.31 4.54
N ASP A 97 -5.64 14.71 3.27
CA ASP A 97 -6.80 14.79 2.39
C ASP A 97 -7.22 13.40 1.89
N SER A 98 -8.22 12.82 2.55
CA SER A 98 -8.83 11.55 2.15
C SER A 98 -9.54 11.57 0.78
N ARG A 99 -9.81 12.76 0.23
CA ARG A 99 -10.52 12.93 -1.05
C ARG A 99 -9.58 13.20 -2.23
N TRP A 100 -8.32 13.54 -1.96
CA TRP A 100 -7.32 13.86 -2.96
C TRP A 100 -7.32 12.86 -4.13
N TYR A 101 -7.33 11.55 -3.85
CA TYR A 101 -7.29 10.53 -4.90
C TYR A 101 -8.55 10.56 -5.79
N VAL A 102 -9.74 10.75 -5.20
CA VAL A 102 -11.01 10.83 -5.95
C VAL A 102 -10.99 12.06 -6.84
N GLU A 103 -10.53 13.19 -6.31
CA GLU A 103 -10.45 14.45 -7.04
C GLU A 103 -9.44 14.40 -8.19
N ARG A 104 -8.33 13.69 -8.01
CA ARG A 104 -7.35 13.42 -9.07
C ARG A 104 -7.86 12.46 -10.14
N MET A 105 -8.71 11.52 -9.75
CA MET A 105 -9.29 10.53 -10.65
C MET A 105 -10.51 11.04 -11.41
N ARG A 106 -11.21 12.05 -10.88
CA ARG A 106 -12.44 12.58 -11.48
C ARG A 106 -12.17 13.40 -12.75
N ASP A 107 -13.07 13.29 -13.73
CA ASP A 107 -13.08 14.19 -14.88
C ASP A 107 -13.71 15.53 -14.50
N ARG A 108 -12.91 16.60 -14.50
CA ARG A 108 -13.34 17.96 -14.13
C ARG A 108 -14.31 18.59 -15.13
N ARG A 109 -14.43 18.04 -16.36
CA ARG A 109 -15.21 18.68 -17.45
C ARG A 109 -16.72 18.47 -17.36
N GLY A 110 -17.22 17.77 -16.35
CA GLY A 110 -18.61 17.33 -16.33
C GLY A 110 -19.43 17.61 -15.06
N GLY A 111 -18.97 18.49 -14.17
CA GLY A 111 -19.73 18.82 -12.96
C GLY A 111 -19.74 17.73 -11.89
N ASP A 112 -20.50 17.95 -10.81
CA ASP A 112 -20.60 17.09 -9.61
C ASP A 112 -21.96 16.41 -9.54
N SER A 113 -22.07 15.24 -10.15
CA SER A 113 -23.24 14.37 -10.01
C SER A 113 -22.86 13.08 -9.28
N ASP A 114 -23.78 12.52 -8.51
CA ASP A 114 -23.57 11.26 -7.79
C ASP A 114 -23.19 10.11 -8.74
N GLU A 115 -23.75 10.11 -9.95
CA GLU A 115 -23.39 9.16 -11.02
C GLU A 115 -21.89 9.16 -11.34
N LYS A 116 -21.26 10.35 -11.42
CA LYS A 116 -19.82 10.49 -11.71
C LYS A 116 -18.94 10.09 -10.55
N ARG A 117 -19.45 10.25 -9.32
CA ARG A 117 -18.77 9.76 -8.13
C ARG A 117 -18.76 8.24 -8.11
N HIS A 118 -19.90 7.60 -8.36
CA HIS A 118 -20.00 6.13 -8.45
C HIS A 118 -19.12 5.57 -9.58
N GLU A 119 -19.11 6.23 -10.74
CA GLU A 119 -18.18 5.92 -11.83
C GLU A 119 -16.72 5.92 -11.37
N THR A 120 -16.30 7.00 -10.72
CA THR A 120 -14.91 7.17 -10.30
C THR A 120 -14.51 6.09 -9.29
N VAL A 121 -15.37 5.80 -8.31
CA VAL A 121 -15.12 4.75 -7.31
C VAL A 121 -14.99 3.38 -7.97
N PHE A 122 -15.88 3.06 -8.91
CA PHE A 122 -15.83 1.79 -9.63
C PHE A 122 -14.53 1.66 -10.42
N TRP A 123 -14.19 2.64 -11.27
CA TRP A 123 -12.98 2.61 -12.09
C TRP A 123 -11.73 2.52 -11.23
N VAL A 124 -11.63 3.33 -10.18
CA VAL A 124 -10.51 3.26 -9.24
C VAL A 124 -10.38 1.85 -8.64
N THR A 125 -11.49 1.26 -8.20
CA THR A 125 -11.48 -0.10 -7.62
C THR A 125 -11.00 -1.12 -8.65
N ARG A 126 -11.53 -1.08 -9.88
CA ARG A 126 -11.15 -2.02 -10.94
C ARG A 126 -9.68 -1.88 -11.35
N LEU A 127 -9.21 -0.65 -11.52
CA LEU A 127 -7.82 -0.34 -11.88
C LEU A 127 -6.87 -0.75 -10.74
N TRP A 128 -7.26 -0.49 -9.50
CA TRP A 128 -6.51 -0.90 -8.31
C TRP A 128 -6.36 -2.42 -8.22
N LEU A 129 -7.46 -3.17 -8.34
CA LEU A 129 -7.42 -4.64 -8.33
C LEU A 129 -6.58 -5.19 -9.48
N THR A 130 -6.66 -4.58 -10.66
CA THR A 130 -5.81 -4.95 -11.79
C THR A 130 -4.33 -4.71 -11.46
N LEU A 131 -3.99 -3.59 -10.81
CA LEU A 131 -2.62 -3.33 -10.36
C LEU A 131 -2.15 -4.34 -9.32
N GLN A 132 -3.00 -4.74 -8.37
CA GLN A 132 -2.68 -5.79 -7.40
C GLN A 132 -2.40 -7.14 -8.10
N TRP A 133 -3.12 -7.46 -9.17
CA TRP A 133 -2.85 -8.64 -9.98
C TRP A 133 -1.43 -8.60 -10.57
N PHE A 134 -0.96 -7.46 -11.08
CA PHE A 134 0.42 -7.31 -11.55
C PHE A 134 1.45 -7.49 -10.43
N PHE A 135 1.15 -6.99 -9.23
CA PHE A 135 2.10 -7.04 -8.11
C PHE A 135 2.28 -8.41 -7.50
N TYR A 136 1.24 -9.24 -7.54
CA TYR A 136 1.19 -10.48 -6.78
C TYR A 136 0.90 -11.69 -7.65
N GLN A 137 -0.27 -11.75 -8.28
CA GLN A 137 -0.71 -12.97 -8.97
C GLN A 137 0.08 -13.25 -10.25
N LYS A 138 0.38 -12.22 -11.05
CA LYS A 138 1.12 -12.38 -12.32
C LYS A 138 2.51 -12.99 -12.14
N ILE A 139 3.15 -12.71 -11.01
CA ILE A 139 4.53 -13.12 -10.70
C ILE A 139 4.62 -14.14 -9.56
N ASP A 140 3.48 -14.71 -9.17
CA ASP A 140 3.35 -15.67 -8.07
C ASP A 140 4.09 -15.23 -6.80
N ARG A 141 3.68 -14.06 -6.30
CA ARG A 141 4.29 -13.41 -5.14
C ARG A 141 3.23 -13.14 -4.08
N HIS A 142 3.51 -13.53 -2.85
CA HIS A 142 2.70 -13.19 -1.69
C HIS A 142 3.01 -11.77 -1.18
N PRO A 143 2.03 -11.01 -0.65
CA PRO A 143 2.28 -9.67 -0.11
C PRO A 143 3.38 -9.60 0.97
N SER A 144 3.60 -10.67 1.73
CA SER A 144 4.68 -10.74 2.74
C SER A 144 6.08 -10.82 2.12
N GLU A 145 6.23 -11.16 0.84
CA GLU A 145 7.51 -11.20 0.13
C GLU A 145 7.90 -9.78 -0.32
N VAL A 146 8.12 -8.89 0.65
CA VAL A 146 8.42 -7.47 0.41
C VAL A 146 9.75 -7.28 -0.33
N SER A 147 10.74 -8.16 -0.09
CA SER A 147 12.06 -8.14 -0.74
C SER A 147 11.99 -8.23 -2.27
N ARG A 148 10.99 -8.94 -2.79
CA ARG A 148 10.76 -9.17 -4.24
C ARG A 148 9.99 -8.03 -4.92
N TYR A 149 9.82 -6.88 -4.26
CA TYR A 149 9.03 -5.76 -4.80
C TYR A 149 9.46 -5.29 -6.20
N ARG A 150 10.75 -5.39 -6.54
CA ARG A 150 11.25 -4.98 -7.87
C ARG A 150 10.78 -5.87 -9.02
N GLU A 151 10.39 -7.10 -8.74
CA GLU A 151 9.85 -8.02 -9.75
C GLU A 151 8.43 -7.60 -10.17
N ALA A 152 7.72 -6.86 -9.32
CA ALA A 152 6.37 -6.36 -9.59
C ALA A 152 6.41 -5.15 -10.53
N MET A 153 6.38 -5.44 -11.83
CA MET A 153 6.37 -4.44 -12.90
C MET A 153 5.03 -4.38 -13.62
N VAL A 154 4.63 -3.17 -14.00
CA VAL A 154 3.44 -2.89 -14.81
C VAL A 154 3.83 -2.03 -16.02
N SER A 155 3.39 -2.44 -17.21
CA SER A 155 3.44 -1.60 -18.40
C SER A 155 2.04 -1.13 -18.75
N LYS A 156 1.90 0.14 -19.16
CA LYS A 156 0.58 0.71 -19.48
C LYS A 156 -0.13 -0.08 -20.57
N ARG A 157 0.60 -0.52 -21.60
CA ARG A 157 0.07 -1.32 -22.70
C ARG A 157 -0.59 -2.59 -22.15
N LEU A 158 0.16 -3.41 -21.42
CA LEU A 158 -0.36 -4.67 -20.89
C LEU A 158 -1.49 -4.43 -19.87
N PHE A 159 -1.40 -3.37 -19.07
CA PHE A 159 -2.44 -2.98 -18.13
C PHE A 159 -3.76 -2.66 -18.86
N VAL A 160 -3.71 -1.89 -19.96
CA VAL A 160 -4.88 -1.60 -20.80
C VAL A 160 -5.40 -2.85 -21.51
N ASP A 161 -4.51 -3.71 -22.01
CA ASP A 161 -4.90 -4.94 -22.71
C ASP A 161 -5.65 -5.90 -21.76
N ILE A 162 -5.18 -6.06 -20.52
CA ILE A 162 -5.88 -6.87 -19.49
C ILE A 162 -7.26 -6.28 -19.16
N LEU A 163 -7.36 -4.96 -19.04
CA LEU A 163 -8.66 -4.31 -18.79
C LEU A 163 -9.65 -4.52 -19.94
N LYS A 164 -9.18 -4.38 -21.19
CA LYS A 164 -9.98 -4.63 -22.39
C LYS A 164 -10.43 -6.09 -22.48
N GLY A 165 -9.51 -7.03 -22.27
CA GLY A 165 -9.84 -8.46 -22.26
C GLY A 165 -10.90 -8.80 -21.22
N GLY A 166 -10.81 -8.21 -20.02
CA GLY A 166 -11.84 -8.38 -18.99
C GLY A 166 -13.20 -7.75 -19.33
N ILE A 167 -13.24 -6.69 -20.13
CA ILE A 167 -14.49 -6.12 -20.66
C ILE A 167 -15.09 -7.05 -21.69
N GLU A 168 -14.27 -7.51 -22.64
CA GLU A 168 -14.71 -8.40 -23.72
C GLU A 168 -15.24 -9.73 -23.17
N GLU A 169 -14.54 -10.32 -22.19
CA GLU A 169 -14.99 -11.52 -21.49
C GLU A 169 -16.35 -11.30 -20.80
N MET A 170 -16.49 -10.20 -20.07
CA MET A 170 -17.76 -9.84 -19.43
C MET A 170 -18.89 -9.64 -20.46
N GLY A 171 -18.59 -9.00 -21.59
CA GLY A 171 -19.53 -8.84 -22.69
C GLY A 171 -19.98 -10.18 -23.27
N ASN A 172 -19.06 -11.12 -23.43
CA ASN A 172 -19.34 -12.46 -23.95
C ASN A 172 -20.15 -13.33 -22.98
N THR A 173 -20.02 -13.11 -21.66
CA THR A 173 -20.84 -13.79 -20.65
C THR A 173 -22.29 -13.29 -20.59
N GLY A 174 -22.59 -12.18 -21.28
CA GLY A 174 -23.90 -11.55 -21.28
C GLY A 174 -24.10 -10.59 -20.11
N ARG A 175 -25.05 -9.67 -20.27
CA ARG A 175 -25.40 -8.67 -19.26
C ARG A 175 -26.03 -9.35 -18.03
N PRO A 176 -25.49 -9.17 -16.82
CA PRO A 176 -26.10 -9.69 -15.59
C PRO A 176 -27.49 -9.10 -15.32
N GLU A 177 -28.36 -9.85 -14.64
CA GLU A 177 -29.65 -9.35 -14.15
C GLU A 177 -29.50 -8.48 -12.89
N GLY A 178 -30.52 -7.68 -12.59
CA GLY A 178 -30.58 -6.84 -11.38
C GLY A 178 -29.59 -5.66 -11.39
N GLU A 179 -29.15 -5.26 -10.19
CA GLU A 179 -28.26 -4.10 -9.98
C GLU A 179 -26.88 -4.28 -10.62
N ALA A 180 -26.39 -5.52 -10.71
CA ALA A 180 -25.13 -5.84 -11.39
C ALA A 180 -25.18 -5.47 -12.89
N GLY A 181 -26.36 -5.58 -13.52
CA GLY A 181 -26.58 -5.14 -14.90
C GLY A 181 -26.42 -3.63 -15.10
N ILE A 182 -26.71 -2.82 -14.09
CA ILE A 182 -26.56 -1.36 -14.15
C ILE A 182 -25.07 -0.99 -14.21
N VAL A 183 -24.25 -1.65 -13.37
CA VAL A 183 -22.79 -1.48 -13.37
C VAL A 183 -22.19 -1.97 -14.69
N PHE A 184 -22.69 -3.09 -15.22
CA PHE A 184 -22.31 -3.60 -16.53
C PHE A 184 -22.58 -2.60 -17.65
N ASP A 185 -23.79 -2.03 -17.72
CA ASP A 185 -24.16 -1.07 -18.77
C ASP A 185 -23.28 0.19 -18.73
N TYR A 186 -22.96 0.63 -17.51
CA TYR A 186 -22.07 1.75 -17.29
C TYR A 186 -20.66 1.48 -17.82
N PHE A 187 -20.12 0.31 -17.46
CA PHE A 187 -18.80 -0.13 -17.85
C PHE A 187 -18.66 -0.31 -19.36
N TRP A 188 -19.66 -0.91 -19.99
CA TRP A 188 -19.68 -1.12 -21.43
C TRP A 188 -19.69 0.20 -22.20
N LYS A 189 -20.44 1.21 -21.74
CA LYS A 189 -20.48 2.55 -22.34
C LYS A 189 -19.11 3.26 -22.31
N GLU A 190 -18.35 3.05 -21.25
CA GLU A 190 -17.06 3.70 -21.01
C GLU A 190 -15.85 2.87 -21.49
N ALA A 191 -16.08 1.72 -22.14
CA ALA A 191 -15.02 0.82 -22.63
C ALA A 191 -14.05 1.52 -23.62
N ASN A 192 -14.51 2.52 -24.36
CA ASN A 192 -13.63 3.30 -25.24
C ASN A 192 -12.70 4.27 -24.47
N LYS A 193 -12.96 4.56 -23.19
CA LYS A 193 -12.18 5.49 -22.35
C LYS A 193 -11.17 4.80 -21.44
N ILE A 194 -11.02 3.46 -21.48
CA ILE A 194 -10.08 2.70 -20.63
C ILE A 194 -8.68 3.32 -20.62
N ASN A 195 -8.17 3.73 -21.80
CA ASN A 195 -6.81 4.28 -21.89
C ASN A 195 -6.69 5.61 -21.11
N ILE A 196 -7.74 6.43 -21.10
CA ILE A 196 -7.78 7.69 -20.34
C ILE A 196 -7.77 7.37 -18.84
N TRP A 197 -8.62 6.44 -18.41
CA TRP A 197 -8.70 5.99 -17.02
C TRP A 197 -7.39 5.37 -16.53
N ALA A 198 -6.80 4.46 -17.31
CA ALA A 198 -5.53 3.83 -16.99
C ALA A 198 -4.38 4.84 -16.91
N THR A 199 -4.31 5.79 -17.85
CA THR A 199 -3.28 6.85 -17.82
C THR A 199 -3.40 7.68 -16.55
N ARG A 200 -4.62 8.16 -16.24
CA ARG A 200 -4.88 8.97 -15.05
C ARG A 200 -4.55 8.20 -13.77
N PHE A 201 -4.98 6.94 -13.69
CA PHE A 201 -4.72 6.08 -12.54
C PHE A 201 -3.23 5.83 -12.31
N LEU A 202 -2.47 5.49 -13.35
CA LEU A 202 -1.03 5.25 -13.21
C LEU A 202 -0.29 6.53 -12.77
N THR A 203 -0.68 7.70 -13.26
CA THR A 203 -0.16 8.98 -12.75
C THR A 203 -0.47 9.17 -11.26
N VAL A 204 -1.70 8.91 -10.82
CA VAL A 204 -2.07 9.04 -9.41
C VAL A 204 -1.30 8.03 -8.52
N MET A 205 -1.10 6.80 -9.00
CA MET A 205 -0.30 5.80 -8.28
C MET A 205 1.17 6.19 -8.18
N GLU A 206 1.73 6.81 -9.21
CA GLU A 206 3.10 7.33 -9.17
C GLU A 206 3.23 8.50 -8.19
N GLU A 207 2.30 9.46 -8.23
CA GLU A 207 2.26 10.60 -7.29
C GLU A 207 2.07 10.17 -5.83
N ALA A 208 1.27 9.12 -5.60
CA ALA A 208 1.08 8.53 -4.28
C ALA A 208 2.30 7.72 -3.78
N GLY A 209 3.34 7.58 -4.61
CA GLY A 209 4.52 6.78 -4.31
C GLY A 209 4.25 5.28 -4.31
N MET A 210 3.20 4.81 -4.98
CA MET A 210 2.86 3.39 -5.06
C MET A 210 3.65 2.64 -6.13
N ILE A 211 3.95 3.34 -7.22
CA ILE A 211 4.80 2.88 -8.32
C ILE A 211 5.88 3.91 -8.63
N GLU A 212 6.97 3.46 -9.22
CA GLU A 212 8.06 4.33 -9.70
C GLU A 212 8.51 3.95 -11.11
N PRO A 213 8.93 4.91 -11.94
CA PRO A 213 9.42 4.62 -13.29
C PRO A 213 10.65 3.70 -13.29
N THR A 214 10.70 2.77 -14.23
CA THR A 214 11.80 1.77 -14.35
C THR A 214 12.92 2.22 -15.29
N GLY A 215 12.77 3.38 -15.93
CA GLY A 215 13.63 3.88 -17.02
C GLY A 215 13.09 3.54 -18.42
N ASN A 216 12.24 2.52 -18.53
CA ASN A 216 11.50 2.24 -19.75
C ASN A 216 10.26 3.13 -19.87
N LYS A 217 9.91 3.51 -21.10
CA LYS A 217 8.75 4.36 -21.37
C LYS A 217 7.45 3.62 -21.02
N GLU A 218 6.60 4.26 -20.23
CA GLU A 218 5.30 3.72 -19.78
C GLU A 218 5.41 2.36 -19.05
N GLU A 219 6.52 2.17 -18.31
CA GLU A 219 6.72 1.03 -17.41
C GLU A 219 7.15 1.48 -16.01
N TRP A 220 6.48 0.92 -15.02
CA TRP A 220 6.71 1.22 -13.62
C TRP A 220 6.93 -0.07 -12.83
N SER A 221 7.65 0.04 -11.72
CA SER A 221 7.76 -1.00 -10.69
C SER A 221 7.03 -0.57 -9.44
N GLN A 222 6.59 -1.53 -8.63
CA GLN A 222 6.15 -1.25 -7.27
C GLN A 222 7.27 -0.54 -6.49
N THR A 223 6.93 0.37 -5.59
CA THR A 223 7.92 0.96 -4.66
C THR A 223 8.08 0.12 -3.40
N VAL A 224 9.17 0.32 -2.65
CA VAL A 224 9.34 -0.28 -1.31
C VAL A 224 8.23 0.17 -0.37
N LEU A 225 7.85 1.45 -0.42
CA LEU A 225 6.75 2.01 0.38
C LEU A 225 5.47 1.19 0.16
N ALA A 226 5.05 1.03 -1.09
CA ALA A 226 3.87 0.25 -1.43
C ALA A 226 3.98 -1.20 -0.97
N ALA A 227 5.13 -1.84 -1.18
CA ALA A 227 5.31 -3.23 -0.76
C ALA A 227 5.17 -3.39 0.76
N VAL A 228 5.75 -2.47 1.54
CA VAL A 228 5.65 -2.48 3.02
C VAL A 228 4.23 -2.21 3.48
N GLU A 229 3.55 -1.20 2.91
CA GLU A 229 2.16 -0.88 3.28
C GLU A 229 1.21 -2.01 2.91
N MET A 230 1.35 -2.59 1.71
CA MET A 230 0.50 -3.69 1.29
C MET A 230 0.74 -4.97 2.10
N ALA A 231 1.98 -5.24 2.52
CA ALA A 231 2.27 -6.34 3.43
C ALA A 231 1.58 -6.13 4.79
N ASP A 232 1.60 -4.91 5.32
CA ASP A 232 0.95 -4.58 6.57
C ASP A 232 -0.58 -4.69 6.47
N VAL A 233 -1.17 -4.14 5.41
CA VAL A 233 -2.61 -4.25 5.12
C VAL A 233 -3.03 -5.71 4.93
N ALA A 234 -2.27 -6.50 4.19
CA ALA A 234 -2.56 -7.92 3.98
C ALA A 234 -2.52 -8.73 5.28
N ALA A 235 -1.53 -8.47 6.13
CA ALA A 235 -1.35 -9.18 7.39
C ALA A 235 -2.42 -8.85 8.44
N ASN A 236 -2.97 -7.62 8.43
CA ASN A 236 -3.80 -7.12 9.54
C ASN A 236 -5.23 -6.75 9.14
N GLU A 237 -5.48 -6.31 7.91
CA GLU A 237 -6.79 -5.79 7.47
C GLU A 237 -7.50 -6.70 6.47
N VAL A 238 -6.76 -7.41 5.62
CA VAL A 238 -7.36 -8.33 4.63
C VAL A 238 -7.36 -9.77 5.14
N ALA A 239 -6.42 -10.07 6.02
CA ALA A 239 -6.27 -11.29 6.81
C ALA A 239 -7.58 -12.03 7.16
N TYR A 240 -8.56 -11.33 7.72
CA TYR A 240 -9.83 -11.91 8.18
C TYR A 240 -10.87 -12.10 7.06
N LEU A 241 -10.67 -11.47 5.90
CA LEU A 241 -11.54 -11.60 4.72
C LEU A 241 -11.12 -12.77 3.83
N LEU A 242 -9.89 -13.25 3.99
CA LEU A 242 -9.40 -14.39 3.21
C LEU A 242 -10.00 -15.69 3.76
N PRO A 243 -10.33 -16.66 2.88
CA PRO A 243 -10.70 -17.99 3.33
C PRO A 243 -9.63 -18.50 4.31
N PRO A 244 -10.01 -19.11 5.44
CA PRO A 244 -9.07 -19.62 6.43
C PRO A 244 -8.33 -20.82 5.87
N ALA A 245 -7.41 -20.59 4.92
CA ALA A 245 -6.65 -21.65 4.31
C ALA A 245 -5.59 -22.20 5.29
N GLN A 246 -5.15 -21.41 6.28
CA GLN A 246 -4.14 -21.82 7.27
C GLN A 246 -4.23 -21.03 8.60
N ARG A 247 -5.41 -20.52 8.98
CA ARG A 247 -5.61 -19.86 10.28
C ARG A 247 -6.70 -20.57 11.04
N PRO A 248 -6.50 -20.93 12.32
CA PRO A 248 -7.60 -21.39 13.15
C PRO A 248 -8.53 -20.20 13.38
N ALA A 249 -9.48 -19.99 12.47
CA ALA A 249 -10.48 -18.93 12.54
C ALA A 249 -11.20 -18.91 13.90
N ALA A 250 -11.27 -20.06 14.56
CA ALA A 250 -11.79 -20.21 15.92
C ALA A 250 -11.01 -19.38 16.97
N LEU A 251 -9.68 -19.31 16.89
CA LEU A 251 -8.83 -18.61 17.86
C LEU A 251 -8.89 -17.09 17.69
N GLU A 252 -8.85 -16.60 16.45
CA GLU A 252 -8.98 -15.16 16.16
C GLU A 252 -10.39 -14.65 16.45
N THR A 253 -11.42 -15.46 16.15
CA THR A 253 -12.82 -15.14 16.49
C THR A 253 -13.01 -15.14 18.01
N ALA A 254 -12.42 -16.11 18.74
CA ALA A 254 -12.45 -16.11 20.19
C ALA A 254 -11.72 -14.90 20.78
N ALA A 255 -10.54 -14.55 20.26
CA ALA A 255 -9.79 -13.37 20.68
C ALA A 255 -10.61 -12.07 20.48
N LEU A 256 -11.29 -11.94 19.35
CA LEU A 256 -12.17 -10.80 19.08
C LEU A 256 -13.40 -10.76 20.01
N LEU A 257 -14.07 -11.90 20.23
CA LEU A 257 -15.24 -11.99 21.11
C LEU A 257 -14.88 -11.74 22.58
N LEU A 258 -13.65 -12.09 22.98
CA LEU A 258 -13.15 -11.93 24.35
C LEU A 258 -12.40 -10.61 24.56
N GLY A 259 -12.12 -9.84 23.51
CA GLY A 259 -11.34 -8.59 23.59
C GLY A 259 -9.86 -8.82 23.93
N GLU A 260 -9.31 -9.95 23.52
CA GLU A 260 -8.00 -10.47 23.90
C GLU A 260 -7.06 -10.61 22.70
N SER A 261 -5.75 -10.79 22.93
CA SER A 261 -4.81 -11.13 21.86
C SER A 261 -4.86 -12.63 21.55
N VAL A 262 -4.57 -13.01 20.31
CA VAL A 262 -4.54 -14.42 19.89
C VAL A 262 -3.59 -15.25 20.76
N GLU A 263 -2.45 -14.67 21.14
CA GLU A 263 -1.46 -15.28 22.03
C GLU A 263 -2.02 -15.57 23.43
N SER A 264 -2.82 -14.66 23.97
CA SER A 264 -3.44 -14.82 25.30
C SER A 264 -4.53 -15.90 25.31
N VAL A 265 -5.30 -16.02 24.21
CA VAL A 265 -6.29 -17.10 24.05
C VAL A 265 -5.60 -18.46 23.88
N GLN A 266 -4.49 -18.51 23.11
CA GLN A 266 -3.69 -19.72 22.94
C GLN A 266 -3.06 -20.18 24.26
N ALA A 267 -2.52 -19.27 25.07
CA ALA A 267 -1.94 -19.60 26.37
C ALA A 267 -2.97 -20.23 27.32
N ARG A 268 -4.20 -19.70 27.37
CA ARG A 268 -5.28 -20.28 28.17
C ARG A 268 -5.74 -21.65 27.70
N GLN A 269 -5.83 -21.85 26.38
CA GLN A 269 -6.21 -23.16 25.83
C GLN A 269 -5.14 -24.22 26.14
N ALA A 270 -3.86 -23.85 26.12
CA ALA A 270 -2.77 -24.73 26.52
C ALA A 270 -2.82 -25.09 28.02
N GLU A 271 -3.11 -24.12 28.89
CA GLU A 271 -3.27 -24.36 30.34
C GLU A 271 -4.48 -25.27 30.65
N GLN A 272 -5.59 -25.11 29.93
CA GLN A 272 -6.78 -25.96 30.08
C GLN A 272 -6.57 -27.39 29.59
N GLN A 273 -5.71 -27.60 28.59
CA GLN A 273 -5.36 -28.94 28.11
C GLN A 273 -4.41 -29.69 29.07
N VAL A 274 -3.58 -28.96 29.84
CA VAL A 274 -2.65 -29.56 30.82
C VAL A 274 -3.35 -29.97 32.12
N HIS A 275 -4.44 -29.30 32.50
CA HIS A 275 -5.23 -29.65 33.69
C HIS A 275 -6.42 -30.58 33.42
N GLY A 276 -6.61 -30.99 32.17
CA GLY A 276 -7.68 -31.91 31.74
C GLY A 276 -7.22 -33.33 31.43
N ALA A 277 -5.95 -33.69 31.70
CA ALA A 277 -5.38 -35.03 31.56
C ALA A 277 -4.92 -35.56 32.93
#